data_AF-A0A3E0HDZ3-F1
#
_entry.id   AF-A0A3E0HDZ3-F1
#
_cell.length_a   1.000
_cell.length_b   1.000
_cell.length_c   1.000
_cell.angle_alpha   90.00
_cell.angle_beta   90.00
_cell.angle_gamma   90.00
#
_symmetry.space_group_name_H-M   'P 1'
#
loop_
_entity.id
_entity.type
_entity.pdbx_description
1 polymer ?
#
loop_
_entity_poly.entity_id
_entity_poly.type
_entity_poly.pdbx_seq_one_letter_code
_entity_poly.pdbx_strand_id
1 'polypeptide(L)'
;MGFIKKENKKFDYKPRYYKGDGNPYEIKQKFDQYRTTIGKKKGLKGKFNAAIDEFKESGYKLNKTIVVIALVLTLIFLFIIDFDLSIFFSKNN
;
A
#
# COMPACT_ATOMS: atom_id res chain seq x y z
N MET A 1 14.17 4.94 -25.25
CA MET A 1 14.21 3.47 -25.16
C MET A 1 14.12 3.06 -23.69
N GLY A 2 12.94 2.64 -23.24
CA GLY A 2 12.71 2.30 -21.83
C GLY A 2 13.26 0.93 -21.47
N PHE A 3 13.91 0.83 -20.30
CA PHE A 3 14.46 -0.41 -19.75
C PHE A 3 13.33 -1.37 -19.32
N ILE A 4 12.83 -2.18 -20.25
CA ILE A 4 11.94 -3.29 -19.91
C ILE A 4 12.81 -4.39 -19.27
N LYS A 5 12.77 -4.50 -17.94
CA LYS A 5 13.43 -5.60 -17.23
C LYS A 5 12.69 -6.89 -17.54
N LYS A 6 13.35 -7.80 -18.25
CA LYS A 6 12.86 -9.16 -18.54
C LYS A 6 12.66 -9.91 -17.22
N GLU A 7 11.44 -10.41 -17.00
CA GLU A 7 11.12 -11.24 -15.83
C GLU A 7 11.61 -12.69 -16.03
N ASN A 8 11.82 -13.41 -14.93
CA ASN A 8 12.23 -14.82 -14.97
C ASN A 8 11.13 -15.67 -15.63
N LYS A 9 11.51 -16.58 -16.53
CA LYS A 9 10.56 -17.52 -17.16
C LYS A 9 10.00 -18.43 -16.06
N LYS A 10 8.67 -18.50 -15.97
CA LYS A 10 7.96 -19.46 -15.11
C LYS A 10 7.69 -20.73 -15.90
N PHE A 11 7.83 -21.88 -15.25
CA PHE A 11 7.53 -23.19 -15.84
C PHE A 11 6.01 -23.44 -15.79
N ASP A 12 5.36 -23.40 -16.95
CA ASP A 12 3.93 -23.70 -17.08
C ASP A 12 3.75 -25.17 -17.50
N TYR A 13 3.31 -26.01 -16.57
CA TYR A 13 3.00 -27.43 -16.82
C TYR A 13 1.58 -27.72 -16.41
N LYS A 14 0.80 -28.28 -17.34
CA LYS A 14 -0.57 -28.74 -17.12
C LYS A 14 -0.63 -30.26 -17.25
N PRO A 15 -0.81 -31.00 -16.14
CA PRO A 15 -0.94 -32.45 -16.19
C PRO A 15 -2.22 -32.86 -16.92
N ARG A 16 -2.16 -33.96 -17.68
CA ARG A 16 -3.27 -34.47 -18.50
C ARG A 16 -4.57 -34.77 -17.73
N TYR A 17 -4.45 -35.10 -16.44
CA TYR A 17 -5.57 -35.52 -15.59
C TYR A 17 -5.88 -34.55 -14.44
N TYR A 18 -5.16 -33.43 -14.35
CA TYR A 18 -5.37 -32.47 -13.27
C TYR A 18 -6.55 -31.54 -13.62
N LYS A 19 -7.58 -31.54 -12.77
CA LYS A 19 -8.81 -30.74 -12.94
C LYS A 19 -8.82 -29.45 -12.10
N GLY A 20 -7.74 -29.15 -11.40
CA GLY A 20 -7.61 -27.93 -10.61
C GLY A 20 -7.03 -26.78 -11.42
N ASP A 21 -7.10 -25.57 -10.86
CA ASP A 21 -6.43 -24.41 -11.43
C ASP A 21 -4.96 -24.36 -10.98
N GLY A 22 -4.04 -24.24 -11.95
CA GLY A 22 -2.59 -24.05 -11.70
C GLY A 22 -1.70 -25.27 -11.97
N ASN A 23 -0.40 -25.10 -11.73
CA ASN A 23 0.61 -26.17 -11.87
C ASN A 23 0.82 -26.86 -10.50
N PRO A 24 0.48 -28.16 -10.34
CA PRO A 24 0.64 -28.87 -9.05
C PRO A 24 2.10 -29.07 -8.64
N TYR A 25 3.06 -28.85 -9.54
CA TYR A 25 4.49 -28.95 -9.28
C TYR A 25 5.16 -27.57 -9.11
N GLU A 26 4.38 -26.49 -8.99
CA GLU A 26 4.94 -25.17 -8.77
C GLU A 26 5.58 -25.10 -7.38
N ILE A 27 6.89 -24.86 -7.32
CA ILE A 27 7.63 -24.66 -6.07
C ILE A 27 7.23 -23.28 -5.50
N LYS A 28 6.16 -23.27 -4.72
CA LYS A 28 5.68 -22.10 -3.96
C LYS A 28 5.91 -22.31 -2.47
N GLN A 29 6.27 -21.25 -1.77
CA GLN A 29 6.25 -21.26 -0.31
C GLN A 29 4.78 -21.26 0.15
N LYS A 30 4.44 -21.98 1.24
CA LYS A 30 3.06 -22.02 1.80
C LYS A 30 2.44 -20.64 2.04
N PHE A 31 3.28 -19.63 2.29
CA PHE A 31 2.89 -18.26 2.59
C PHE A 31 2.90 -17.31 1.38
N ASP A 32 3.31 -17.77 0.19
CA ASP A 32 3.38 -16.90 -0.99
C ASP A 32 2.00 -16.40 -1.43
N GLN A 33 0.93 -17.16 -1.15
CA GLN A 33 -0.45 -16.76 -1.42
C GLN A 33 -0.94 -15.60 -0.53
N TYR A 34 -0.33 -15.39 0.64
CA TYR A 34 -0.70 -14.33 1.58
C TYR A 34 0.23 -13.11 1.51
N ARG A 35 1.27 -13.17 0.66
CA ARG A 35 2.26 -12.08 0.51
C ARG A 35 1.82 -11.13 -0.59
N THR A 36 1.29 -9.98 -0.20
CA THR A 36 0.95 -8.86 -1.11
C THR A 36 2.18 -8.05 -1.55
N THR A 37 3.28 -8.18 -0.80
CA THR A 37 4.53 -7.40 -0.90
C THR A 37 5.62 -8.03 -1.73
N ILE A 38 5.65 -9.36 -1.88
CA ILE A 38 6.71 -10.09 -2.58
C ILE A 38 6.16 -10.61 -3.92
N GLY A 39 6.63 -10.05 -5.04
CA GLY A 39 6.13 -10.44 -6.37
C GLY A 39 6.55 -9.47 -7.49
N LYS A 40 5.62 -9.18 -8.40
CA LYS A 40 5.83 -8.26 -9.54
C LYS A 40 6.37 -6.92 -9.04
N LYS A 41 7.33 -6.35 -9.76
CA LYS A 41 7.87 -5.02 -9.44
C LYS A 41 6.78 -3.97 -9.64
N LYS A 42 6.00 -3.70 -8.59
CA LYS A 42 5.05 -2.60 -8.56
C LYS A 42 5.85 -1.30 -8.70
N GLY A 43 5.53 -0.49 -9.72
CA GLY A 43 6.01 0.89 -9.82
C GLY A 43 5.51 1.72 -8.62
N LEU A 44 5.97 2.97 -8.47
CA LEU A 44 5.59 3.80 -7.31
C LEU A 44 4.08 3.83 -7.06
N LYS A 45 3.27 4.08 -8.11
CA LYS A 45 1.79 4.07 -8.01
C LYS A 45 1.23 2.73 -7.50
N GLY A 46 1.78 1.62 -7.98
CA GLY A 46 1.36 0.28 -7.54
C GLY A 46 1.70 0.01 -6.08
N LYS A 47 2.82 0.55 -5.58
CA LYS A 47 3.19 0.46 -4.16
C LYS A 47 2.25 1.30 -3.28
N PHE A 48 1.92 2.53 -3.70
CA PHE A 48 0.97 3.39 -2.98
C PHE A 48 -0.41 2.75 -2.86
N ASN A 49 -0.96 2.26 -3.97
CA ASN A 49 -2.28 1.62 -3.95
C ASN A 49 -2.28 0.38 -3.06
N ALA A 50 -1.26 -0.47 -3.16
CA ALA A 50 -1.15 -1.66 -2.33
C ALA A 50 -1.09 -1.33 -0.83
N ALA A 51 -0.33 -0.30 -0.44
CA ALA A 51 -0.24 0.13 0.95
C ALA A 51 -1.58 0.69 1.47
N ILE A 52 -2.34 1.39 0.64
CA ILE A 52 -3.68 1.88 0.99
C ILE A 52 -4.67 0.73 1.16
N ASP A 53 -4.65 -0.24 0.25
CA ASP A 53 -5.55 -1.40 0.31
C ASP A 53 -5.24 -2.24 1.56
N GLU A 54 -3.97 -2.48 1.85
CA GLU A 54 -3.53 -3.18 3.06
C GLU A 54 -3.88 -2.42 4.34
N PHE A 55 -3.76 -1.09 4.34
CA PHE A 55 -4.21 -0.25 5.45
C PHE A 55 -5.73 -0.38 5.70
N LYS A 56 -6.54 -0.39 4.65
CA LYS A 56 -8.01 -0.58 4.76
C LYS A 56 -8.37 -1.99 5.27
N GLU A 57 -7.65 -3.00 4.82
CA GLU A 57 -7.92 -4.40 5.17
C GLU A 57 -7.43 -4.78 6.58
N SER A 58 -6.46 -4.03 7.13
CA SER A 58 -5.89 -4.29 8.47
C SER A 58 -6.89 -4.26 9.64
N GLY A 59 -8.13 -3.80 9.42
CA GLY A 59 -9.14 -3.67 10.47
C GLY A 59 -8.78 -2.64 11.55
N TYR A 60 -7.71 -1.88 11.34
CA TYR A 60 -7.22 -0.87 12.26
C TYR A 60 -8.28 0.24 12.42
N LYS A 61 -8.76 0.41 13.65
CA LYS A 61 -9.65 1.52 14.00
C LYS A 61 -8.79 2.66 14.53
N LEU A 62 -8.87 3.83 13.88
CA LEU A 62 -8.23 5.04 14.38
C LEU A 62 -8.75 5.32 15.79
N ASN A 63 -7.85 5.39 16.75
CA ASN A 63 -8.20 5.77 18.11
C ASN A 63 -8.47 7.28 18.16
N LYS A 64 -9.70 7.66 18.50
CA LYS A 64 -10.10 9.07 18.63
C LYS A 64 -9.17 9.85 19.56
N THR A 65 -8.65 9.22 20.62
CA THR A 65 -7.70 9.85 21.54
C THR A 65 -6.40 10.25 20.85
N ILE A 66 -5.86 9.40 19.96
CA ILE A 66 -4.63 9.71 19.21
C ILE A 66 -4.87 10.90 18.27
N VAL A 67 -6.02 10.93 17.60
CA VAL A 67 -6.39 12.05 16.71
C VAL A 67 -6.51 13.35 17.51
N VAL A 68 -7.15 13.32 18.68
CA VAL A 68 -7.29 14.49 19.55
C VAL A 68 -5.93 14.96 20.04
N ILE A 69 -5.06 14.06 20.50
CA ILE A 69 -3.70 14.41 20.94
C ILE A 69 -2.91 15.04 19.79
N ALA A 70 -2.94 14.43 18.60
CA ALA A 70 -2.23 14.95 17.43
C ALA A 70 -2.70 16.36 17.05
N LEU A 71 -4.01 16.63 17.11
CA LEU A 71 -4.61 17.93 16.82
C LEU A 71 -4.22 18.98 17.87
N VAL A 72 -4.31 18.64 19.16
CA VAL A 72 -3.91 19.55 20.26
C VAL A 72 -2.43 19.90 20.16
N LEU A 73 -1.56 18.92 19.89
CA LEU A 73 -0.13 19.14 19.73
C LEU A 73 0.19 20.04 18.53
N THR A 74 -0.50 19.86 17.40
CA THR A 74 -0.33 20.76 16.25
C THR A 74 -0.81 22.17 16.56
N LEU A 75 -1.94 22.35 17.24
CA LEU A 75 -2.41 23.68 17.64
C LEU A 75 -1.44 24.39 18.59
N ILE A 76 -0.92 23.70 19.59
CA ILE A 76 0.09 24.25 20.52
C ILE A 76 1.34 24.67 19.74
N PHE A 77 1.82 23.81 18.83
CA PHE A 77 2.96 24.14 17.99
C PHE A 77 2.73 25.39 17.14
N LEU A 78 1.58 25.48 16.47
CA LEU A 78 1.21 26.64 15.64
C LEU A 78 1.09 27.93 16.47
N PHE A 79 0.61 27.83 17.70
CA PHE A 79 0.53 28.96 18.63
C PHE A 79 1.91 29.47 19.06
N ILE A 80 2.88 28.58 19.34
CA ILE A 80 4.24 28.97 19.77
C ILE A 80 4.96 29.78 18.69
N ILE A 81 4.75 29.45 17.41
CA ILE A 81 5.42 30.11 16.28
C ILE A 81 4.62 31.30 15.71
N ASP A 82 3.49 31.65 16.33
CA ASP A 82 2.56 32.67 15.86
C ASP A 82 2.14 32.46 14.38
N PHE A 83 1.83 31.21 14.03
CA PHE A 83 1.54 30.84 12.65
C PHE A 83 0.21 31.41 12.19
N ASP A 84 0.25 32.21 11.12
CA ASP A 84 -0.94 32.78 10.53
C ASP A 84 -1.77 31.73 9.77
N LEU A 85 -2.85 31.26 10.39
CA LEU A 85 -3.82 30.34 9.78
C LEU A 85 -4.60 30.98 8.62
N SER A 86 -4.58 32.32 8.50
CA SER A 86 -5.34 33.02 7.47
C SER A 86 -4.81 32.79 6.06
N ILE A 87 -3.57 32.32 5.92
CA ILE A 87 -2.95 31.93 4.64
C ILE A 87 -3.76 30.87 3.87
N PHE A 88 -4.57 30.06 4.58
CA PHE A 88 -5.39 29.03 3.97
C PHE A 88 -6.78 29.52 3.54
N PHE A 89 -7.19 30.72 3.94
CA PHE A 89 -8.47 31.28 3.51
C PHE A 89 -8.26 31.99 2.15
N SER A 90 -8.83 31.40 1.09
CA SER A 90 -8.89 32.07 -0.21
C SER A 90 -9.67 33.37 -0.07
N LYS A 91 -9.04 34.50 -0.42
CA LYS A 91 -9.72 35.79 -0.52
C LYS A 91 -10.64 35.75 -1.73
N ASN A 92 -11.88 35.33 -1.52
CA ASN A 92 -12.91 35.45 -2.55
C ASN A 92 -13.14 36.94 -2.81
N ASN A 93 -12.75 37.39 -4.00
CA ASN A 93 -13.22 38.60 -4.65
C ASN A 93 -14.21 38.19 -5.75
#